data_AF-A0A7X9FTJ9-F1
#
_entry.id   AF-A0A7X9FTJ9-F1
#
_cell.length_a   1.000
_cell.length_b   1.000
_cell.length_c   1.000
_cell.angle_alpha   90.00
_cell.angle_beta   90.00
_cell.angle_gamma   90.00
#
_symmetry.space_group_name_H-M   'P 1'
#
loop_
_entity.id
_entity.type
_entity.pdbx_description
1 polymer ?
#
loop_
_entity_poly.entity_id
_entity_poly.type
_entity_poly.pdbx_seq_one_letter_code
_entity_poly.pdbx_strand_id
1 'polypeptide(L)' 'MELNQQKSLRQIRRGDKVAVLSPSLGLAGLYPHVFELGLERMRNDFGLISVEYSTTREMGSTPKDRA' A
#
# COMPACT_ATOMS: atom_id res chain seq x y z
N MET A 1 5.95 28.84 -17.47
CA MET A 1 4.94 28.30 -16.54
C MET A 1 4.29 27.13 -17.27
N GLU A 2 4.88 25.93 -17.18
CA GLU A 2 4.34 24.76 -17.89
C GLU A 2 3.20 24.15 -17.10
N LEU A 3 2.04 24.02 -17.74
CA LEU A 3 0.85 23.40 -17.15
C LEU A 3 0.97 21.87 -17.20
N ASN A 4 1.01 21.31 -15.99
CA ASN A 4 0.61 19.98 -15.54
C ASN A 4 0.10 18.98 -16.62
N GLN A 5 0.97 18.05 -17.04
CA GLN A 5 0.53 16.80 -17.68
C GLN A 5 0.03 15.82 -16.61
N GLN A 6 -1.23 15.96 -16.20
CA GLN A 6 -1.84 14.95 -15.33
C GLN A 6 -2.23 13.74 -16.18
N LYS A 7 -1.45 12.67 -16.12
CA LYS A 7 -1.80 11.40 -16.77
C LYS A 7 -3.09 10.85 -16.16
N SER A 8 -4.09 10.59 -16.99
CA SER A 8 -5.32 9.92 -16.54
C SER A 8 -5.01 8.45 -16.24
N LEU A 9 -5.26 8.04 -14.99
CA LEU A 9 -5.11 6.66 -14.55
C LEU A 9 -6.43 5.92 -14.73
N ARG A 10 -6.35 4.64 -15.09
CA ARG A 10 -7.54 3.77 -15.15
C ARG A 10 -8.16 3.65 -13.76
N GLN A 11 -9.48 3.73 -13.71
CA GLN A 11 -10.24 3.46 -12.49
C GLN A 11 -9.99 2.05 -11.96
N ILE A 12 -9.83 1.93 -10.64
CA ILE A 12 -9.67 0.65 -9.95
C ILE A 12 -10.92 -0.23 -10.09
N ARG A 13 -10.71 -1.55 -10.20
CA ARG A 13 -11.75 -2.57 -10.34
C ARG A 13 -11.48 -3.77 -9.43
N ARG A 14 -12.53 -4.54 -9.16
CA ARG A 14 -12.42 -5.86 -8.52
C ARG A 14 -11.38 -6.71 -9.28
N GLY A 15 -10.52 -7.40 -8.54
CA GLY A 15 -9.41 -8.20 -9.05
C GLY A 15 -8.11 -7.43 -9.29
N ASP A 16 -8.13 -6.09 -9.25
CA ASP A 16 -6.89 -5.32 -9.37
C ASP A 16 -5.97 -5.56 -8.17
N LYS A 17 -4.65 -5.61 -8.44
CA LYS A 17 -3.61 -5.69 -7.41
C LYS A 17 -3.28 -4.30 -6.88
N VAL A 18 -3.22 -4.16 -5.56
CA VAL A 18 -2.85 -2.91 -4.89
C VAL A 18 -1.61 -3.15 -4.03
N ALA A 19 -0.54 -2.43 -4.34
CA ALA A 19 0.66 -2.43 -3.52
C ALA A 19 0.41 -1.72 -2.18
N VAL A 20 0.86 -2.34 -1.10
CA VAL A 20 0.84 -1.78 0.25
C VAL A 20 2.29 -1.60 0.71
N LEU A 21 2.60 -0.37 1.11
CA LEU A 21 3.94 0.13 1.38
C LEU A 21 3.93 1.00 2.64
N SER A 22 5.04 1.03 3.37
CA SER A 22 5.24 1.88 4.56
C SER A 22 6.34 2.93 4.34
N PRO A 23 6.18 3.92 3.45
CA PRO A 23 7.28 4.82 3.06
C PRO A 23 7.85 5.66 4.23
N SER A 24 7.05 5.86 5.27
CA SER A 24 7.45 6.59 6.49
C SER A 24 7.84 5.64 7.64
N LEU A 25 6.86 4.92 8.21
CA LEU A 25 7.06 4.07 9.39
C LEU A 25 6.45 2.68 9.18
N GLY A 26 7.17 1.64 9.59
CA GLY A 26 6.74 0.23 9.56
C GLY A 26 5.68 -0.16 10.59
N LEU A 27 4.66 0.69 10.78
CA LEU A 27 3.62 0.48 11.80
C LEU A 27 2.79 -0.78 11.58
N ALA A 28 2.78 -1.33 10.36
CA ALA A 28 2.16 -2.62 10.08
C ALA A 28 2.75 -3.77 10.92
N GLY A 29 4.04 -3.71 11.25
CA GLY A 29 4.66 -4.69 12.16
C GLY A 29 4.37 -4.43 13.63
N LEU A 30 4.22 -3.16 14.02
CA LEU A 30 3.93 -2.77 15.40
C LEU A 30 2.45 -3.00 15.78
N TYR A 31 1.53 -2.80 14.84
CA TYR A 31 0.08 -2.94 15.03
C TYR A 31 -0.52 -3.94 14.03
N PRO A 32 -0.13 -5.22 14.09
CA PRO A 32 -0.47 -6.20 13.06
C PRO A 32 -1.98 -6.42 12.94
N HIS A 33 -2.72 -6.43 14.04
CA HIS A 33 -4.17 -6.64 14.01
C HIS A 33 -4.92 -5.55 13.21
N VAL A 34 -4.49 -4.28 13.32
CA VAL A 34 -5.09 -3.17 12.56
C VAL A 34 -4.76 -3.31 11.08
N PHE A 35 -3.51 -3.67 10.79
CA PHE A 35 -3.05 -3.86 9.42
C PHE A 35 -3.80 -5.01 8.72
N GLU A 36 -3.90 -6.17 9.36
CA GLU A 36 -4.62 -7.33 8.83
C GLU A 36 -6.11 -7.02 8.57
N LEU A 37 -6.77 -6.27 9.46
CA LEU A 37 -8.16 -5.85 9.26
C LEU A 37 -8.31 -4.96 8.00
N GLY A 38 -7.33 -4.10 7.73
CA GLY A 38 -7.29 -3.31 6.49
C GLY A 38 -7.17 -4.21 5.26
N LEU A 39 -6.25 -5.18 5.28
CA LEU A 39 -6.06 -6.14 4.19
C LEU A 39 -7.30 -7.01 3.97
N GLU A 40 -7.97 -7.41 5.03
CA GLU A 40 -9.22 -8.17 4.96
C GLU A 40 -10.32 -7.38 4.25
N ARG A 41 -10.54 -6.12 4.61
CA ARG A 41 -11.53 -5.25 3.95
C ARG A 41 -11.21 -5.01 2.48
N MET A 42 -9.93 -4.82 2.14
CA MET A 42 -9.50 -4.73 0.74
C MET A 42 -9.95 -5.95 -0.06
N ARG A 43 -9.79 -7.16 0.50
CA ARG A 43 -10.21 -8.41 -0.15
C ARG A 43 -11.73 -8.57 -0.16
N ASN A 44 -12.39 -8.45 0.99
CA ASN A 44 -13.78 -8.84 1.17
C ASN A 44 -14.75 -7.79 0.63
N ASP A 45 -14.51 -6.52 0.95
CA ASP A 45 -15.47 -5.45 0.65
C ASP A 45 -15.25 -4.92 -0.78
N PHE A 46 -13.99 -4.75 -1.16
CA PHE A 46 -13.60 -4.15 -2.44
C PHE A 46 -13.20 -5.17 -3.52
N GLY A 47 -13.00 -6.45 -3.16
CA GLY A 47 -12.56 -7.48 -4.10
C GLY A 47 -11.17 -7.23 -4.68
N LEU A 48 -10.29 -6.54 -3.94
CA LEU A 48 -8.94 -6.20 -4.37
C LEU A 48 -7.92 -7.22 -3.86
N ILE A 49 -6.82 -7.36 -4.58
CA ILE A 49 -5.70 -8.20 -4.18
C ILE A 49 -4.64 -7.31 -3.54
N SER A 50 -4.50 -7.37 -2.22
CA SER A 50 -3.42 -6.69 -1.51
C SER A 50 -2.07 -7.36 -1.78
N VAL A 51 -1.06 -6.57 -2.12
CA VAL A 51 0.31 -7.01 -2.36
C VAL A 51 1.23 -6.22 -1.42
N GLU A 52 1.70 -6.88 -0.37
CA GLU A 52 2.67 -6.27 0.54
C GLU A 52 4.06 -6.28 -0.08
N TYR A 53 4.78 -5.17 0.08
CA TYR A 53 6.14 -5.02 -0.40
C TYR A 53 7.15 -5.12 0.75
N SER A 54 8.41 -5.36 0.39
CA SER A 54 9.52 -5.44 1.34
C SER A 54 9.53 -4.25 2.29
N THR A 55 9.87 -4.51 3.56
CA THR A 55 9.92 -3.53 4.66
C THR A 55 8.58 -2.94 5.14
N THR A 56 7.43 -3.29 4.54
CA THR A 56 6.11 -2.76 4.97
C THR A 56 5.87 -2.92 6.47
N ARG A 57 6.34 -4.03 7.04
CA ARG A 57 6.20 -4.38 8.46
C ARG A 57 7.44 -4.06 9.31
N GLU A 58 8.46 -3.42 8.75
CA GLU A 58 9.74 -3.24 9.42
C GLU A 58 9.91 -1.79 9.90
N MET A 59 10.11 -1.62 11.21
CA MET A 59 10.47 -0.33 11.79
C MET A 59 11.93 -0.02 11.49
N GLY A 60 12.23 1.26 11.25
CA GLY A 60 13.61 1.74 11.13
C GLY A 60 14.35 1.34 9.85
N SER A 61 13.68 0.78 8.83
CA SER A 61 14.31 0.52 7.52
C SER A 61 14.94 1.80 6.95
N THR A 62 15.99 1.66 6.15
CA THR A 62 16.64 2.86 5.59
C THR A 62 15.74 3.50 4.53
N PRO A 63 15.91 4.80 4.21
CA PRO A 63 15.21 5.42 3.09
C PRO A 63 15.40 4.67 1.77
N LYS A 64 16.57 4.05 1.56
CA LYS A 64 16.87 3.24 0.38
C LYS A 64 16.04 1.96 0.33
N ASP A 65 15.77 1.34 1.47
CA ASP A 65 14.99 0.09 1.50
C ASP A 65 13.48 0.32 1.28
N ARG A 66 13.00 1.57 1.48
CA ARG A 66 11.58 1.93 1.35
C ARG A 66 11.22 2.74 0.09
N ALA A 67 12.22 3.07 -0.74
CA ALA A 67 12.07 3.79 -2.00
C ALA A 67 11.93 2.81 -3.17
#